data_AF-A0A2T2W2G8-F1
#
_entry.id   AF-A0A2T2W2G8-F1
#
_cell.length_a   1.000
_cell.length_b   1.000
_cell.length_c   1.000
_cell.angle_alpha   90.00
_cell.angle_beta   90.00
_cell.angle_gamma   90.00
#
_symmetry.space_group_name_H-M   'P 1'
#
loop_
_entity.id
_entity.type
_entity.pdbx_description
1 polymer ?
#
loop_
_entity_poly.entity_id
_entity_poly.type
_entity_poly.pdbx_seq_one_letter_code
_entity_poly.pdbx_strand_id
1 'polypeptide(L)'
;MATSPPPLKESQVKALATEQSFERGQRYYRSGAIFNPMRQGLTLWADCEGSMTYQPRVTLNAQGVEDSSCTCPYDWGGLCKHQVALLLTYVHDRDRIRAIQPIKTLLAKRSREDLLGMIEHMVRRYPDLLDVVEAPVAPTAGQAPNLDKYRRSVERVFQGSEMRAMAAALEALADHGQQFAKRQDWVNAGDIYQLLLETANDCYNYTVLEVDYDGQVGCVIQDIAEGLSDSLGQAKELDAGRHRLWIETCLNAVFKDIELGGMDYAYPAWDALVTYSTDEDWDWVEKQVRQAIDRTGQRTFSRWGREALVKLLTDRAEQGSGTTSSDELLLELGSPQQRAFYHLNQGNYEDALAIARSHFKELPGLVIQFADALVQAQATDLALEFMQECNEKKHYSYQEWLTNFYKTHGPPEQFVAAQVELLKARFSLRGYQELQAQAEPLGQWKMLRQQLITDLNEKNHLNALLDIALLEQDWDLALNYLKQLRFNKWAHQERVAQAVETDRPQEAIALYQELVEAAIAQRGRDNYRQAARHLKAIQRLSKKIKREADFSQFIQQLRDRNKTLRALKEELDKAGL
;
A
#
# COMPACT_ATOMS: atom_id res chain seq x y z
N MET A 1 -8.76 -41.61 -3.51
CA MET A 1 -10.14 -41.94 -3.89
C MET A 1 -10.60 -40.89 -4.89
N ALA A 2 -11.13 -41.29 -6.06
CA ALA A 2 -11.69 -40.32 -7.01
C ALA A 2 -12.99 -39.78 -6.43
N THR A 3 -12.95 -38.57 -5.87
CA THR A 3 -14.16 -37.85 -5.46
C THR A 3 -14.96 -37.54 -6.73
N SER A 4 -16.12 -38.18 -6.87
CA SER A 4 -17.04 -37.83 -7.94
C SER A 4 -17.51 -36.39 -7.72
N PRO A 5 -17.54 -35.55 -8.76
CA PRO A 5 -17.85 -34.14 -8.60
C PRO A 5 -19.32 -33.98 -8.21
N PRO A 6 -19.64 -33.07 -7.27
CA PRO A 6 -20.96 -33.05 -6.67
C PRO A 6 -22.05 -32.59 -7.66
N PRO A 7 -23.31 -32.98 -7.44
CA PRO A 7 -24.44 -32.34 -8.10
C PRO A 7 -24.43 -30.83 -7.78
N LEU A 8 -24.54 -29.99 -8.81
CA LEU A 8 -24.75 -28.56 -8.66
C LEU A 8 -26.15 -28.20 -9.11
N LYS A 9 -26.80 -27.28 -8.40
CA LYS A 9 -28.09 -26.70 -8.81
C LYS A 9 -27.85 -25.37 -9.52
N GLU A 10 -28.69 -25.06 -10.50
CA GLU A 10 -28.67 -23.77 -11.19
C GLU A 10 -28.79 -22.58 -10.22
N SER A 11 -29.55 -22.72 -9.13
CA SER A 11 -29.66 -21.69 -8.09
C SER A 11 -28.33 -21.37 -7.40
N GLN A 12 -27.44 -22.35 -7.25
CA GLN A 12 -26.11 -22.15 -6.69
C GLN A 12 -25.22 -21.38 -7.67
N VAL A 13 -25.33 -21.67 -8.97
CA VAL A 13 -24.63 -20.90 -10.02
C VAL A 13 -25.14 -19.47 -10.07
N LYS A 14 -26.47 -19.26 -9.97
CA LYS A 14 -27.09 -17.93 -9.96
C LYS A 14 -26.63 -17.08 -8.78
N ALA A 15 -26.45 -17.67 -7.60
CA ALA A 15 -26.00 -16.94 -6.41
C ALA A 15 -24.54 -16.43 -6.52
N LEU A 16 -23.72 -17.04 -7.40
CA LEU A 16 -22.31 -16.69 -7.59
C LEU A 16 -22.09 -15.63 -8.70
N ALA A 17 -23.14 -15.22 -9.40
CA ALA A 17 -23.06 -14.28 -10.52
C ALA A 17 -23.99 -13.10 -10.30
N THR A 18 -23.67 -11.95 -10.91
CA THR A 18 -24.64 -10.86 -11.04
C THR A 18 -25.81 -11.30 -11.92
N GLU A 19 -26.98 -10.70 -11.73
CA GLU A 19 -28.18 -11.02 -12.52
C GLU A 19 -27.90 -10.92 -14.03
N GLN A 20 -27.21 -9.85 -14.45
CA GLN A 20 -26.84 -9.61 -15.83
C GLN A 20 -25.84 -10.66 -16.37
N SER A 21 -24.83 -11.05 -15.58
CA SER A 21 -23.86 -12.07 -15.99
C SER A 21 -24.50 -13.45 -16.10
N PHE A 22 -25.42 -13.76 -15.19
CA PHE A 22 -26.16 -15.02 -15.21
C PHE A 22 -27.08 -15.14 -16.43
N GLU A 23 -27.87 -14.11 -16.73
CA GLU A 23 -28.74 -14.08 -17.92
C GLU A 23 -27.95 -14.24 -19.22
N ARG A 24 -26.79 -13.58 -19.31
CA ARG A 24 -25.89 -13.73 -20.46
C ARG A 24 -25.30 -15.13 -20.54
N GLY A 25 -24.89 -15.70 -19.41
CA GLY A 25 -24.40 -17.08 -19.35
C GLY A 25 -25.43 -18.10 -19.79
N GLN A 26 -26.70 -17.93 -19.41
CA GLN A 26 -27.80 -18.76 -19.91
C GLN A 26 -27.94 -18.68 -21.43
N ARG A 27 -27.79 -17.50 -22.03
CA ARG A 27 -27.82 -17.35 -23.50
C ARG A 27 -26.67 -18.10 -24.17
N TYR A 28 -25.46 -18.00 -23.62
CA TYR A 28 -24.26 -18.69 -24.16
C TYR A 28 -24.39 -20.21 -24.04
N TYR A 29 -24.92 -20.70 -22.92
CA TYR A 29 -25.25 -22.12 -22.75
C TYR A 29 -26.26 -22.59 -23.81
N ARG A 30 -27.39 -21.87 -23.95
CA ARG A 30 -28.45 -22.22 -24.92
C ARG A 30 -28.00 -22.14 -26.37
N SER A 31 -27.08 -21.23 -26.71
CA SER A 31 -26.51 -21.12 -28.05
C SER A 31 -25.43 -22.16 -28.33
N GLY A 32 -25.10 -23.03 -27.37
CA GLY A 32 -24.06 -24.04 -27.54
C GLY A 32 -22.64 -23.48 -27.58
N ALA A 33 -22.41 -22.27 -27.03
CA ALA A 33 -21.13 -21.57 -27.11
C ALA A 33 -19.99 -22.23 -26.32
N ILE A 34 -20.22 -23.36 -25.65
CA ILE A 34 -19.22 -24.14 -24.92
C ILE A 34 -18.75 -25.30 -25.80
N PHE A 35 -17.46 -25.31 -26.11
CA PHE A 35 -16.77 -26.29 -26.93
C PHE A 35 -15.74 -27.04 -26.09
N ASN A 36 -15.51 -28.32 -26.45
CA ASN A 36 -14.54 -29.18 -25.80
C ASN A 36 -14.62 -29.15 -24.25
N PRO A 37 -15.80 -29.29 -23.62
CA PRO A 37 -15.85 -29.27 -22.17
C PRO A 37 -15.18 -30.53 -21.60
N MET A 38 -14.23 -30.30 -20.69
CA MET A 38 -13.39 -31.33 -20.12
C MET A 38 -13.49 -31.31 -18.60
N ARG A 39 -13.21 -32.47 -18.00
CA ARG A 39 -13.12 -32.63 -16.54
C ARG A 39 -11.93 -33.48 -16.16
N GLN A 40 -11.19 -33.05 -15.15
CA GLN A 40 -10.21 -33.87 -14.44
C GLN A 40 -10.39 -33.67 -12.93
N GLY A 41 -10.72 -34.75 -12.21
CA GLY A 41 -11.11 -34.65 -10.80
C GLY A 41 -12.33 -33.75 -10.62
N LEU A 42 -12.17 -32.71 -9.81
CA LEU A 42 -13.20 -31.71 -9.51
C LEU A 42 -13.08 -30.43 -10.36
N THR A 43 -12.11 -30.37 -11.28
CA THR A 43 -11.88 -29.20 -12.13
C THR A 43 -12.51 -29.40 -13.50
N LEU A 44 -13.27 -28.39 -13.93
CA LEU A 44 -13.94 -28.26 -15.22
C LEU A 44 -13.26 -27.16 -16.02
N TRP A 45 -13.11 -27.35 -17.33
CA TRP A 45 -12.72 -26.27 -18.25
C TRP A 45 -13.30 -26.53 -19.63
N ALA A 46 -13.38 -25.48 -20.44
CA ALA A 46 -13.84 -25.56 -21.82
C ALA A 46 -13.29 -24.39 -22.63
N ASP A 47 -13.45 -24.45 -23.94
CA ASP A 47 -13.38 -23.27 -24.80
C ASP A 47 -14.79 -22.66 -24.91
N CYS A 48 -14.88 -21.33 -24.89
CA CYS A 48 -16.13 -20.61 -24.97
C CYS A 48 -16.08 -19.57 -26.09
N GLU A 49 -16.97 -19.69 -27.07
CA GLU A 49 -17.08 -18.73 -28.18
C GLU A 49 -17.71 -17.42 -27.70
N GLY A 50 -17.03 -16.32 -27.99
CA GLY A 50 -17.48 -14.95 -27.75
C GLY A 50 -16.88 -14.01 -28.80
N SER A 51 -16.49 -12.79 -28.41
CA SER A 51 -15.72 -11.91 -29.32
C SER A 51 -14.35 -12.49 -29.69
N MET A 52 -13.83 -13.37 -28.84
CA MET A 52 -12.67 -14.23 -29.03
C MET A 52 -12.99 -15.57 -28.34
N THR A 53 -12.13 -16.57 -28.51
CA THR A 53 -12.22 -17.80 -27.73
C THR A 53 -11.73 -17.55 -26.31
N TYR A 54 -12.62 -17.69 -25.34
CA TYR A 54 -12.30 -17.56 -23.91
C TYR A 54 -12.24 -18.94 -23.26
N GLN A 55 -11.41 -19.09 -22.22
CA GLN A 55 -11.18 -20.37 -21.56
C GLN A 55 -11.65 -20.30 -20.10
N PRO A 56 -12.94 -20.54 -19.81
CA PRO A 56 -13.42 -20.66 -18.44
C PRO A 56 -12.89 -21.94 -17.79
N ARG A 57 -12.45 -21.83 -16.52
CA ARG A 57 -12.08 -22.93 -15.63
C ARG A 57 -12.79 -22.78 -14.30
N VAL A 58 -13.30 -23.88 -13.76
CA VAL A 58 -13.99 -23.92 -12.47
C VAL A 58 -13.57 -25.14 -11.68
N THR A 59 -13.14 -24.95 -10.43
CA THR A 59 -12.82 -26.02 -9.48
C THR A 59 -13.96 -26.17 -8.48
N LEU A 60 -14.41 -27.41 -8.29
CA LEU A 60 -15.50 -27.74 -7.37
C LEU A 60 -14.96 -28.34 -6.06
N ASN A 61 -15.69 -28.15 -4.98
CA ASN A 61 -15.52 -28.88 -3.72
C ASN A 61 -16.86 -29.46 -3.27
N ALA A 62 -16.92 -30.09 -2.09
CA ALA A 62 -18.14 -30.71 -1.57
C ALA A 62 -19.35 -29.76 -1.42
N GLN A 63 -19.12 -28.45 -1.29
CA GLN A 63 -20.13 -27.42 -1.04
C GLN A 63 -20.55 -26.66 -2.31
N GLY A 64 -19.74 -26.71 -3.38
CA GLY A 64 -20.08 -26.08 -4.65
C GLY A 64 -18.85 -25.67 -5.44
N VAL A 65 -18.84 -24.44 -5.94
CA VAL A 65 -17.68 -23.84 -6.62
C VAL A 65 -16.71 -23.33 -5.56
N GLU A 66 -15.47 -23.83 -5.60
CA GLU A 66 -14.38 -23.41 -4.72
C GLU A 66 -13.59 -22.25 -5.33
N ASP A 67 -13.22 -22.40 -6.61
CA ASP A 67 -12.45 -21.42 -7.35
C ASP A 67 -12.91 -21.38 -8.81
N SER A 68 -12.71 -20.23 -9.46
CA SER A 68 -13.09 -20.04 -10.84
C SER A 68 -12.26 -18.95 -11.52
N SER A 69 -11.85 -19.20 -12.76
CA SER A 69 -11.13 -18.23 -13.58
C SER A 69 -11.63 -18.26 -15.02
N CYS A 70 -11.37 -17.18 -15.77
CA CYS A 70 -11.65 -17.12 -17.20
C CYS A 70 -10.70 -16.12 -17.86
N THR A 71 -10.24 -16.40 -19.07
CA THR A 71 -9.35 -15.50 -19.85
C THR A 71 -10.05 -14.24 -20.38
N CYS A 72 -11.27 -13.94 -19.94
CA CYS A 72 -12.01 -12.75 -20.38
C CYS A 72 -11.74 -11.55 -19.47
N PRO A 73 -11.78 -10.30 -19.99
CA PRO A 73 -11.44 -9.09 -19.23
C PRO A 73 -12.56 -8.65 -18.26
N TYR A 74 -13.36 -9.59 -17.74
CA TYR A 74 -14.47 -9.29 -16.85
C TYR A 74 -13.98 -9.20 -15.40
N ASP A 75 -14.20 -8.05 -14.77
CA ASP A 75 -13.81 -7.80 -13.37
C ASP A 75 -14.94 -7.12 -12.54
N TRP A 76 -16.20 -7.32 -12.94
CA TRP A 76 -17.36 -6.63 -12.34
C TRP A 76 -17.99 -7.42 -11.18
N GLY A 77 -17.21 -8.27 -10.51
CA GLY A 77 -17.65 -9.13 -9.41
C GLY A 77 -18.49 -10.34 -9.85
N GLY A 78 -18.34 -11.43 -9.09
CA GLY A 78 -18.99 -12.72 -9.35
C GLY A 78 -18.51 -13.42 -10.63
N LEU A 79 -19.17 -14.50 -11.00
CA LEU A 79 -18.83 -15.28 -12.20
C LEU A 79 -19.17 -14.50 -13.48
N CYS A 80 -18.24 -14.53 -14.44
CA CYS A 80 -18.50 -14.04 -15.79
C CYS A 80 -19.48 -14.97 -16.52
N LYS A 81 -20.07 -14.46 -17.61
CA LYS A 81 -21.00 -15.22 -18.46
C LYS A 81 -20.44 -16.55 -18.99
N HIS A 82 -19.13 -16.66 -19.24
CA HIS A 82 -18.51 -17.89 -19.77
C HIS A 82 -18.40 -18.97 -18.70
N GLN A 83 -18.04 -18.59 -17.47
CA GLN A 83 -18.01 -19.50 -16.32
C GLN A 83 -19.43 -19.99 -15.99
N VAL A 84 -20.41 -19.09 -16.03
CA VAL A 84 -21.82 -19.46 -15.89
C VAL A 84 -22.22 -20.45 -16.98
N ALA A 85 -21.88 -20.21 -18.25
CA ALA A 85 -22.21 -21.13 -19.34
C ALA A 85 -21.57 -22.52 -19.18
N LEU A 86 -20.30 -22.58 -18.75
CA LEU A 86 -19.63 -23.84 -18.41
C LEU A 86 -20.34 -24.58 -17.26
N LEU A 87 -20.70 -23.86 -16.20
CA LEU A 87 -21.42 -24.45 -15.06
C LEU A 87 -22.83 -24.90 -15.43
N LEU A 88 -23.56 -24.17 -16.26
CA LEU A 88 -24.86 -24.61 -16.78
C LEU A 88 -24.72 -25.85 -17.65
N THR A 89 -23.65 -25.95 -18.45
CA THR A 89 -23.31 -27.18 -19.19
C THR A 89 -23.08 -28.35 -18.23
N TYR A 90 -22.42 -28.10 -17.09
CA TYR A 90 -22.23 -29.12 -16.04
C TYR A 90 -23.51 -29.46 -15.23
N VAL A 91 -24.46 -28.54 -15.12
CA VAL A 91 -25.73 -28.78 -14.43
C VAL A 91 -26.67 -29.60 -15.32
N HIS A 92 -26.78 -29.23 -16.60
CA HIS A 92 -27.83 -29.73 -17.49
C HIS A 92 -27.34 -30.79 -18.49
N ASP A 93 -26.07 -30.72 -18.93
CA ASP A 93 -25.52 -31.55 -20.02
C ASP A 93 -24.22 -32.29 -19.59
N ARG A 94 -24.24 -32.97 -18.44
CA ARG A 94 -23.03 -33.63 -17.87
C ARG A 94 -22.32 -34.58 -18.84
N ASP A 95 -23.08 -35.29 -19.67
CA ASP A 95 -22.55 -36.29 -20.59
C ASP A 95 -21.73 -35.66 -21.73
N ARG A 96 -21.89 -34.36 -22.01
CA ARG A 96 -21.04 -33.63 -22.97
C ARG A 96 -19.63 -33.43 -22.43
N ILE A 97 -19.45 -33.50 -21.11
CA ILE A 97 -18.18 -33.19 -20.44
C ILE A 97 -17.28 -34.41 -20.43
N ARG A 98 -16.23 -34.36 -21.25
CA ARG A 98 -15.26 -35.44 -21.37
C ARG A 98 -14.42 -35.56 -20.11
N ALA A 99 -14.54 -36.67 -19.40
CA ALA A 99 -13.65 -37.00 -18.30
C ALA A 99 -12.27 -37.41 -18.84
N ILE A 100 -11.22 -36.70 -18.41
CA ILE A 100 -9.83 -36.95 -18.80
C ILE A 100 -9.10 -37.55 -17.61
N GLN A 101 -8.33 -38.61 -17.86
CA GLN A 101 -7.44 -39.18 -16.84
C GLN A 101 -6.38 -38.14 -16.44
N PRO A 102 -5.82 -38.20 -15.23
CA PRO A 102 -4.66 -37.40 -14.86
C PRO A 102 -3.59 -37.46 -15.95
N ILE A 103 -2.98 -36.33 -16.30
CA ILE A 103 -1.94 -36.27 -17.35
C ILE A 103 -0.85 -37.30 -17.05
N LYS A 104 -0.42 -37.42 -15.79
CA LYS A 104 0.52 -38.45 -15.32
C LYS A 104 0.13 -39.87 -15.74
N THR A 105 -1.15 -40.23 -15.64
CA THR A 105 -1.66 -41.56 -16.02
C THR A 105 -1.67 -41.76 -17.54
N LEU A 106 -1.96 -40.71 -18.31
CA LEU A 106 -1.91 -40.77 -19.78
C LEU A 106 -0.48 -40.91 -20.28
N LEU A 107 0.45 -40.13 -19.71
CA LEU A 107 1.87 -40.17 -20.05
C LEU A 107 2.54 -41.48 -19.61
N ALA A 108 2.17 -42.04 -18.45
CA ALA A 108 2.72 -43.30 -17.96
C ALA A 108 2.43 -44.52 -18.86
N LYS A 109 1.48 -44.42 -19.79
CA LYS A 109 1.14 -45.47 -20.76
C LYS A 109 1.96 -45.42 -22.04
N ARG A 110 2.80 -44.40 -22.21
CA ARG A 110 3.65 -44.19 -23.38
C ARG A 110 5.05 -44.75 -23.14
N SER A 111 5.70 -45.22 -24.20
CA SER A 111 7.12 -45.56 -24.14
C SER A 111 7.97 -44.31 -23.91
N ARG A 112 9.22 -44.48 -23.49
CA ARG A 112 10.17 -43.37 -23.36
C ARG A 112 10.37 -42.66 -24.70
N GLU A 113 10.46 -43.41 -25.79
CA GLU A 113 10.66 -42.91 -27.15
C GLU A 113 9.47 -42.06 -27.62
N ASP A 114 8.24 -42.52 -27.36
CA ASP A 114 7.02 -41.76 -27.67
C ASP A 114 6.98 -40.45 -26.89
N LEU A 115 7.35 -40.47 -25.59
CA LEU A 115 7.40 -39.27 -24.76
C LEU A 115 8.44 -38.27 -25.27
N LEU A 116 9.64 -38.74 -25.65
CA LEU A 116 10.67 -37.88 -26.23
C LEU A 116 10.21 -37.27 -27.56
N GLY A 117 9.59 -38.06 -28.44
CA GLY A 117 9.04 -37.56 -29.71
C GLY A 117 7.91 -36.55 -29.52
N MET A 118 7.06 -36.74 -28.51
CA MET A 118 6.03 -35.77 -28.12
C MET A 118 6.65 -34.45 -27.64
N ILE A 119 7.65 -34.51 -26.74
CA ILE A 119 8.33 -33.32 -26.24
C ILE A 119 9.04 -32.58 -27.37
N GLU A 120 9.75 -33.29 -28.25
CA GLU A 120 10.42 -32.69 -29.40
C GLU A 120 9.43 -31.99 -30.34
N HIS A 121 8.27 -32.60 -30.61
CA HIS A 121 7.23 -31.97 -31.41
C HIS A 121 6.63 -30.74 -30.72
N MET A 122 6.43 -30.80 -29.39
CA MET A 122 5.96 -29.67 -28.60
C MET A 122 6.95 -28.50 -28.66
N VAL A 123 8.24 -28.75 -28.45
CA VAL A 123 9.28 -27.71 -28.49
C VAL A 123 9.42 -27.14 -29.91
N ARG A 124 9.35 -27.97 -30.96
CA ARG A 124 9.34 -27.45 -32.35
C ARG A 124 8.14 -26.54 -32.64
N ARG A 125 7.00 -26.81 -32.01
CA ARG A 125 5.76 -26.03 -32.19
C ARG A 125 5.75 -24.75 -31.34
N TYR A 126 6.35 -24.82 -30.16
CA TYR A 126 6.44 -23.78 -29.13
C TYR A 126 7.90 -23.72 -28.63
N PRO A 127 8.79 -22.99 -29.32
CA PRO A 127 10.23 -22.96 -29.02
C PRO A 127 10.57 -22.49 -27.61
N ASP A 128 9.69 -21.69 -26.99
CA ASP A 128 9.72 -21.28 -25.59
C ASP A 128 9.71 -22.47 -24.60
N LEU A 129 9.19 -23.64 -25.00
CA LEU A 129 9.25 -24.84 -24.17
C LEU A 129 10.65 -25.46 -24.08
N LEU A 130 11.61 -25.05 -24.91
CA LEU A 130 13.01 -25.51 -24.79
C LEU A 130 13.55 -25.18 -23.39
N ASP A 131 13.09 -24.07 -22.83
CA ASP A 131 13.48 -23.57 -21.52
C ASP A 131 13.11 -24.55 -20.40
N VAL A 132 11.93 -25.18 -20.50
CA VAL A 132 11.47 -26.22 -19.57
C VAL A 132 12.29 -27.50 -19.70
N VAL A 133 12.76 -27.80 -20.92
CA VAL A 133 13.62 -28.97 -21.18
C VAL A 133 15.04 -28.75 -20.66
N GLU A 134 15.56 -27.52 -20.77
CA GLU A 134 16.89 -27.15 -20.29
C GLU A 134 16.97 -26.87 -18.79
N ALA A 135 15.81 -26.62 -18.14
CA ALA A 135 15.71 -26.34 -16.72
C ALA A 135 16.52 -27.35 -15.89
N PRO A 136 17.20 -26.91 -14.82
CA PRO A 136 17.90 -27.81 -13.93
C PRO A 136 16.91 -28.81 -13.34
N VAL A 137 17.30 -30.07 -13.31
CA VAL A 137 16.53 -31.13 -12.66
C VAL A 137 16.93 -31.16 -11.19
N ALA A 138 16.00 -31.54 -10.32
CA ALA A 138 16.25 -31.78 -8.90
C ALA A 138 17.54 -32.60 -8.71
N PRO A 139 18.48 -32.15 -7.86
CA PRO A 139 19.79 -32.78 -7.75
C PRO A 139 19.72 -34.21 -7.20
N THR A 140 20.42 -35.13 -7.85
CA THR A 140 20.62 -36.50 -7.35
C THR A 140 21.73 -36.50 -6.31
N ALA A 141 21.61 -37.33 -5.27
CA ALA A 141 22.61 -37.42 -4.22
C ALA A 141 24.01 -37.75 -4.79
N GLY A 142 25.03 -36.98 -4.37
CA GLY A 142 26.42 -37.14 -4.79
C GLY A 142 26.79 -36.54 -6.15
N GLN A 143 25.88 -35.80 -6.80
CA GLN A 143 26.16 -35.06 -8.04
C GLN A 143 26.13 -33.56 -7.77
N ALA A 144 27.21 -32.86 -8.17
CA ALA A 144 27.26 -31.39 -8.12
C ALA A 144 26.22 -30.76 -9.07
N PRO A 145 25.65 -29.60 -8.72
CA PRO A 145 24.71 -28.90 -9.57
C PRO A 145 25.41 -28.33 -10.81
N ASN A 146 24.70 -28.33 -11.95
CA ASN A 146 25.17 -27.63 -13.15
C ASN A 146 24.75 -26.16 -13.08
N LEU A 147 25.60 -25.32 -12.52
CA LEU A 147 25.33 -23.91 -12.26
C LEU A 147 24.96 -23.11 -13.51
N ASP A 148 25.49 -23.45 -14.70
CA ASP A 148 25.12 -22.77 -15.95
C ASP A 148 23.63 -22.91 -16.28
N LYS A 149 23.02 -24.06 -15.95
CA LYS A 149 21.58 -24.28 -16.14
C LYS A 149 20.75 -23.46 -15.16
N TYR A 150 21.21 -23.34 -13.92
CA TYR A 150 20.55 -22.49 -12.92
C TYR A 150 20.61 -21.03 -13.35
N ARG A 151 21.79 -20.53 -13.76
CA ARG A 151 21.98 -19.14 -14.22
C ARG A 151 20.98 -18.78 -15.33
N ARG A 152 20.94 -19.57 -16.41
CA ARG A 152 19.96 -19.35 -17.51
C ARG A 152 18.51 -19.41 -17.05
N SER A 153 18.20 -20.23 -16.05
CA SER A 153 16.83 -20.38 -15.54
C SER A 153 16.42 -19.17 -14.71
N VAL A 154 17.27 -18.69 -13.79
CA VAL A 154 16.96 -17.53 -12.94
C VAL A 154 16.95 -16.22 -13.74
N GLU A 155 17.85 -16.02 -14.71
CA GLU A 155 17.80 -14.86 -15.62
C GLU A 155 16.45 -14.77 -16.35
N ARG A 156 15.92 -15.92 -16.76
CA ARG A 156 14.62 -16.00 -17.43
C ARG A 156 13.45 -15.71 -16.49
N VAL A 157 13.54 -16.12 -15.22
CA VAL A 157 12.53 -15.76 -14.21
C VAL A 157 12.32 -14.25 -14.20
N PHE A 158 13.40 -13.47 -14.19
CA PHE A 158 13.34 -12.01 -14.17
C PHE A 158 12.96 -11.35 -15.50
N GLN A 159 12.83 -12.12 -16.59
CA GLN A 159 12.22 -11.66 -17.85
C GLN A 159 10.68 -11.85 -17.87
N GLY A 160 10.12 -12.48 -16.83
CA GLY A 160 8.69 -12.63 -16.65
C GLY A 160 7.96 -11.31 -16.43
N SER A 161 6.64 -11.31 -16.64
CA SER A 161 5.76 -10.16 -16.43
C SER A 161 4.69 -10.40 -15.37
N GLU A 162 4.68 -11.57 -14.75
CA GLU A 162 3.66 -12.01 -13.80
C GLU A 162 4.29 -12.45 -12.48
N MET A 163 4.07 -11.67 -11.42
CA MET A 163 4.65 -11.84 -10.08
C MET A 163 4.58 -13.28 -9.56
N ARG A 164 3.38 -13.89 -9.57
CA ARG A 164 3.17 -15.25 -9.03
C ARG A 164 3.95 -16.31 -9.80
N ALA A 165 4.06 -16.14 -11.12
CA ALA A 165 4.82 -17.07 -11.95
C ALA A 165 6.32 -16.92 -11.70
N MET A 166 6.79 -15.68 -11.51
CA MET A 166 8.18 -15.40 -11.17
C MET A 166 8.55 -16.01 -9.81
N ALA A 167 7.76 -15.73 -8.77
CA ALA A 167 7.97 -16.24 -7.43
C ALA A 167 7.98 -17.78 -7.40
N ALA A 168 6.98 -18.43 -7.99
CA ALA A 168 6.93 -19.90 -8.03
C ALA A 168 8.09 -20.54 -8.79
N ALA A 169 8.56 -19.89 -9.88
CA ALA A 169 9.71 -20.39 -10.63
C ALA A 169 11.02 -20.22 -9.85
N LEU A 170 11.18 -19.12 -9.13
CA LEU A 170 12.33 -18.87 -8.28
C LEU A 170 12.36 -19.84 -7.07
N GLU A 171 11.20 -20.06 -6.45
CA GLU A 171 11.02 -20.98 -5.32
C GLU A 171 11.39 -22.41 -5.72
N ALA A 172 10.96 -22.86 -6.91
CA ALA A 172 11.33 -24.18 -7.43
C ALA A 172 12.85 -24.36 -7.62
N LEU A 173 13.58 -23.28 -7.95
CA LEU A 173 15.05 -23.33 -8.03
C LEU A 173 15.68 -23.33 -6.62
N ALA A 174 15.16 -22.52 -5.69
CA ALA A 174 15.62 -22.47 -4.30
C ALA A 174 15.41 -23.80 -3.56
N ASP A 175 14.32 -24.52 -3.86
CA ASP A 175 14.01 -25.86 -3.35
C ASP A 175 15.12 -26.87 -3.65
N HIS A 176 15.87 -26.70 -4.74
CA HIS A 176 17.01 -27.57 -5.05
C HIS A 176 18.17 -27.35 -4.07
N GLY A 177 18.45 -26.10 -3.69
CA GLY A 177 19.39 -25.78 -2.61
C GLY A 177 18.94 -26.41 -1.29
N GLN A 178 17.64 -26.33 -0.98
CA GLN A 178 17.08 -26.90 0.24
C GLN A 178 17.22 -28.43 0.28
N GLN A 179 17.11 -29.10 -0.86
CA GLN A 179 17.33 -30.54 -0.96
C GLN A 179 18.78 -30.95 -0.69
N PHE A 180 19.77 -30.14 -1.10
CA PHE A 180 21.17 -30.34 -0.73
C PHE A 180 21.40 -30.10 0.76
N ALA A 181 20.86 -29.00 1.31
CA ALA A 181 20.93 -28.68 2.73
C ALA A 181 20.36 -29.80 3.61
N LYS A 182 19.19 -30.36 3.25
CA LYS A 182 18.58 -31.52 3.94
C LYS A 182 19.48 -32.75 3.98
N ARG A 183 20.41 -32.89 3.03
CA ARG A 183 21.39 -33.98 2.94
C ARG A 183 22.74 -33.61 3.57
N GLN A 184 22.84 -32.46 4.25
CA GLN A 184 24.06 -31.90 4.84
C GLN A 184 25.13 -31.54 3.79
N ASP A 185 24.73 -31.36 2.54
CA ASP A 185 25.62 -30.92 1.46
C ASP A 185 25.52 -29.39 1.31
N TRP A 186 26.00 -28.70 2.35
CA TRP A 186 25.93 -27.25 2.48
C TRP A 186 26.77 -26.50 1.44
N VAL A 187 27.79 -27.15 0.90
CA VAL A 187 28.63 -26.58 -0.16
C VAL A 187 27.83 -26.44 -1.45
N ASN A 188 27.17 -27.50 -1.91
CA ASN A 188 26.34 -27.44 -3.12
C ASN A 188 25.04 -26.63 -2.90
N ALA A 189 24.50 -26.63 -1.68
CA ALA A 189 23.38 -25.76 -1.32
C ALA A 189 23.78 -24.29 -1.46
N GLY A 190 24.90 -23.89 -0.86
CA GLY A 190 25.40 -22.52 -0.92
C GLY A 190 25.77 -22.09 -2.33
N ASP A 191 26.35 -22.96 -3.17
CA ASP A 191 26.64 -22.63 -4.58
C ASP A 191 25.36 -22.33 -5.39
N ILE A 192 24.23 -23.00 -5.09
CA ILE A 192 22.93 -22.67 -5.70
C ILE A 192 22.41 -21.35 -5.15
N TYR A 193 22.35 -21.19 -3.83
CA TYR A 193 21.79 -19.98 -3.21
C TYR A 193 22.60 -18.73 -3.58
N GLN A 194 23.93 -18.84 -3.61
CA GLN A 194 24.81 -17.76 -4.05
C GLN A 194 24.49 -17.34 -5.49
N LEU A 195 24.40 -18.29 -6.42
CA LEU A 195 24.12 -17.98 -7.81
C LEU A 195 22.74 -17.34 -8.01
N LEU A 196 21.74 -17.86 -7.30
CA LEU A 196 20.38 -17.31 -7.36
C LEU A 196 20.34 -15.88 -6.81
N LEU A 197 20.99 -15.63 -5.67
CA LEU A 197 21.06 -14.30 -5.06
C LEU A 197 21.88 -13.31 -5.90
N GLU A 198 23.03 -13.72 -6.43
CA GLU A 198 23.84 -12.92 -7.35
C GLU A 198 23.00 -12.46 -8.54
N THR A 199 22.30 -13.40 -9.18
CA THR A 199 21.48 -13.06 -10.35
C THR A 199 20.28 -12.19 -9.97
N ALA A 200 19.67 -12.42 -8.81
CA ALA A 200 18.60 -11.57 -8.29
C ALA A 200 19.10 -10.15 -8.03
N ASN A 201 20.29 -9.98 -7.45
CA ASN A 201 20.91 -8.67 -7.23
C ASN A 201 21.13 -7.91 -8.55
N ASP A 202 21.44 -8.61 -9.64
CA ASP A 202 21.63 -7.97 -10.95
C ASP A 202 20.30 -7.65 -11.65
N CYS A 203 19.28 -8.50 -11.48
CA CYS A 203 18.05 -8.44 -12.27
C CYS A 203 16.87 -7.74 -11.57
N TYR A 204 16.84 -7.72 -10.23
CA TYR A 204 15.75 -7.10 -9.46
C TYR A 204 15.90 -5.57 -9.49
N ASN A 205 15.31 -4.96 -10.52
CA ASN A 205 15.31 -3.52 -10.76
C ASN A 205 13.91 -2.91 -10.57
N TYR A 206 13.76 -1.60 -10.78
CA TYR A 206 12.47 -0.91 -10.64
C TYR A 206 11.33 -1.50 -11.49
N THR A 207 11.61 -2.11 -12.64
CA THR A 207 10.59 -2.79 -13.44
C THR A 207 10.10 -4.07 -12.78
N VAL A 208 11.02 -4.86 -12.21
CA VAL A 208 10.64 -6.05 -11.42
C VAL A 208 9.88 -5.63 -10.16
N LEU A 209 10.31 -4.56 -9.49
CA LEU A 209 9.64 -4.01 -8.32
C LEU A 209 8.19 -3.59 -8.60
N GLU A 210 7.91 -3.00 -9.77
CA GLU A 210 6.55 -2.67 -10.19
C GLU A 210 5.66 -3.91 -10.40
N VAL A 211 6.25 -5.01 -10.86
CA VAL A 211 5.56 -6.30 -11.01
C VAL A 211 5.35 -6.97 -9.66
N ASP A 212 6.32 -6.87 -8.74
CA ASP A 212 6.31 -7.48 -7.41
C ASP A 212 5.54 -6.66 -6.36
N TYR A 213 4.35 -6.18 -6.73
CA TYR A 213 3.55 -5.24 -5.92
C TYR A 213 3.09 -5.79 -4.55
N ASP A 214 3.12 -7.10 -4.35
CA ASP A 214 2.79 -7.80 -3.09
C ASP A 214 4.04 -8.43 -2.45
N GLY A 215 5.23 -8.17 -3.00
CA GLY A 215 6.52 -8.62 -2.47
C GLY A 215 6.80 -10.12 -2.52
N GLN A 216 6.04 -10.90 -3.29
CA GLN A 216 6.18 -12.37 -3.33
C GLN A 216 7.52 -12.81 -3.92
N VAL A 217 8.03 -12.11 -4.93
CA VAL A 217 9.36 -12.39 -5.48
C VAL A 217 10.43 -12.02 -4.45
N GLY A 218 10.28 -10.86 -3.79
CA GLY A 218 11.11 -10.44 -2.67
C GLY A 218 11.18 -11.46 -1.53
N CYS A 219 10.05 -12.04 -1.12
CA CYS A 219 10.02 -13.09 -0.09
C CYS A 219 10.87 -14.32 -0.48
N VAL A 220 10.79 -14.77 -1.73
CA VAL A 220 11.61 -15.91 -2.18
C VAL A 220 13.10 -15.54 -2.23
N ILE A 221 13.44 -14.32 -2.61
CA ILE A 221 14.83 -13.82 -2.57
C ILE A 221 15.34 -13.78 -1.12
N GLN A 222 14.50 -13.42 -0.16
CA GLN A 222 14.82 -13.49 1.26
C GLN A 222 15.12 -14.93 1.70
N ASP A 223 14.30 -15.90 1.31
CA ASP A 223 14.55 -17.33 1.60
C ASP A 223 15.85 -17.84 0.96
N ILE A 224 16.20 -17.34 -0.22
CA ILE A 224 17.48 -17.63 -0.88
C ILE A 224 18.65 -17.05 -0.07
N ALA A 225 18.54 -15.82 0.41
CA ALA A 225 19.55 -15.19 1.25
C ALA A 225 19.72 -15.91 2.60
N GLU A 226 18.61 -16.34 3.22
CA GLU A 226 18.61 -17.19 4.42
C GLU A 226 19.34 -18.52 4.14
N GLY A 227 19.03 -19.18 3.02
CA GLY A 227 19.70 -20.42 2.61
C GLY A 227 21.21 -20.27 2.38
N LEU A 228 21.66 -19.12 1.86
CA LEU A 228 23.08 -18.80 1.73
C LEU A 228 23.73 -18.56 3.11
N SER A 229 23.04 -17.83 4.00
CA SER A 229 23.48 -17.59 5.38
C SER A 229 23.66 -18.89 6.16
N ASP A 230 22.68 -19.80 6.10
CA ASP A 230 22.76 -21.13 6.68
C ASP A 230 23.93 -21.93 6.11
N SER A 231 24.16 -21.83 4.80
CA SER A 231 25.26 -22.52 4.12
C SER A 231 26.63 -21.99 4.59
N LEU A 232 26.78 -20.68 4.79
CA LEU A 232 27.99 -20.08 5.38
C LEU A 232 28.25 -20.62 6.79
N GLY A 233 27.21 -20.77 7.62
CA GLY A 233 27.35 -21.27 9.00
C GLY A 233 27.61 -22.78 9.11
N GLN A 234 27.20 -23.58 8.12
CA GLN A 234 27.20 -25.05 8.20
C GLN A 234 28.21 -25.73 7.27
N ALA A 235 28.67 -25.08 6.21
CA ALA A 235 29.63 -25.66 5.27
C ALA A 235 30.98 -25.93 5.94
N LYS A 236 31.42 -27.18 5.88
CA LYS A 236 32.75 -27.60 6.36
C LYS A 236 33.75 -27.52 5.22
N GLU A 237 34.96 -27.06 5.53
CA GLU A 237 36.09 -27.02 4.59
C GLU A 237 35.80 -26.22 3.31
N LEU A 238 35.07 -25.09 3.44
CA LEU A 238 34.85 -24.16 2.33
C LEU A 238 36.17 -23.51 1.93
N ASP A 239 36.50 -23.51 0.64
CA ASP A 239 37.70 -22.83 0.17
C ASP A 239 37.55 -21.31 0.30
N ALA A 240 38.67 -20.61 0.55
CA ALA A 240 38.66 -19.17 0.82
C ALA A 240 38.09 -18.35 -0.35
N GLY A 241 38.28 -18.80 -1.59
CA GLY A 241 37.75 -18.11 -2.77
C GLY A 241 36.22 -18.20 -2.84
N ARG A 242 35.66 -19.37 -2.55
CA ARG A 242 34.22 -19.59 -2.47
C ARG A 242 33.60 -18.87 -1.28
N HIS A 243 34.23 -18.93 -0.10
CA HIS A 243 33.77 -18.16 1.06
C HIS A 243 33.70 -16.67 0.74
N ARG A 244 34.77 -16.11 0.15
CA ARG A 244 34.82 -14.72 -0.31
C ARG A 244 33.69 -14.38 -1.28
N LEU A 245 33.44 -15.24 -2.27
CA LEU A 245 32.38 -15.03 -3.27
C LEU A 245 30.98 -14.96 -2.63
N TRP A 246 30.72 -15.84 -1.65
CA TRP A 246 29.45 -15.86 -0.93
C TRP A 246 29.28 -14.59 -0.10
N ILE A 247 30.33 -14.14 0.60
CA ILE A 247 30.36 -12.87 1.34
C ILE A 247 30.15 -11.66 0.40
N GLU A 248 30.82 -11.62 -0.75
CA GLU A 248 30.62 -10.56 -1.76
C GLU A 248 29.18 -10.52 -2.26
N THR A 249 28.56 -11.68 -2.46
CA THR A 249 27.16 -11.77 -2.87
C THR A 249 26.22 -11.21 -1.80
N CYS A 250 26.47 -11.50 -0.52
CA CYS A 250 25.72 -10.90 0.58
C CYS A 250 25.91 -9.37 0.65
N LEU A 251 27.14 -8.86 0.44
CA LEU A 251 27.40 -7.41 0.41
C LEU A 251 26.65 -6.72 -0.73
N ASN A 252 26.65 -7.33 -1.91
CA ASN A 252 25.90 -6.82 -3.07
C ASN A 252 24.38 -6.82 -2.81
N ALA A 253 23.86 -7.78 -2.06
CA ALA A 253 22.46 -7.80 -1.64
C ALA A 253 22.13 -6.63 -0.68
N VAL A 254 22.99 -6.35 0.29
CA VAL A 254 22.85 -5.18 1.17
C VAL A 254 22.90 -3.87 0.37
N PHE A 255 23.82 -3.74 -0.58
CA PHE A 255 23.86 -2.57 -1.46
C PHE A 255 22.60 -2.45 -2.32
N LYS A 256 22.05 -3.57 -2.80
CA LYS A 256 20.81 -3.58 -3.56
C LYS A 256 19.62 -3.12 -2.73
N ASP A 257 19.45 -3.62 -1.50
CA ASP A 257 18.40 -3.13 -0.61
C ASP A 257 18.50 -1.62 -0.40
N ILE A 258 19.73 -1.14 -0.20
CA ILE A 258 19.96 0.28 -0.01
C ILE A 258 19.59 1.09 -1.26
N GLU A 259 19.93 0.60 -2.46
CA GLU A 259 19.57 1.19 -3.76
C GLU A 259 18.05 1.26 -3.96
N LEU A 260 17.33 0.25 -3.48
CA LEU A 260 15.87 0.17 -3.55
C LEU A 260 15.17 1.00 -2.47
N GLY A 261 15.94 1.61 -1.55
CA GLY A 261 15.43 2.52 -0.53
C GLY A 261 15.12 1.90 0.82
N GLY A 262 15.66 0.71 1.12
CA GLY A 262 15.45 0.01 2.38
C GLY A 262 14.09 -0.66 2.45
N MET A 263 13.87 -1.59 1.52
CA MET A 263 12.62 -2.32 1.39
C MET A 263 12.71 -3.75 1.96
N ASP A 264 13.71 -3.99 2.80
CA ASP A 264 14.06 -5.29 3.39
C ASP A 264 14.39 -6.36 2.34
N TYR A 265 14.97 -5.95 1.21
CA TYR A 265 15.45 -6.86 0.17
C TYR A 265 16.57 -7.74 0.72
N ALA A 266 16.37 -9.07 0.72
CA ALA A 266 17.38 -10.04 1.12
C ALA A 266 18.03 -9.77 2.50
N TYR A 267 17.27 -9.27 3.49
CA TYR A 267 17.83 -8.85 4.78
C TYR A 267 18.72 -9.89 5.52
N PRO A 268 18.53 -11.23 5.40
CA PRO A 268 19.44 -12.20 6.03
C PRO A 268 20.90 -12.07 5.58
N ALA A 269 21.14 -11.47 4.40
CA ALA A 269 22.49 -11.19 3.92
C ALA A 269 23.27 -10.27 4.87
N TRP A 270 22.60 -9.34 5.56
CA TRP A 270 23.22 -8.47 6.55
C TRP A 270 23.80 -9.28 7.72
N ASP A 271 22.98 -10.12 8.33
CA ASP A 271 23.39 -10.94 9.47
C ASP A 271 24.49 -11.93 9.06
N ALA A 272 24.42 -12.45 7.84
CA ALA A 272 25.47 -13.32 7.28
C ALA A 272 26.82 -12.62 7.19
N LEU A 273 26.85 -11.36 6.72
CA LEU A 273 28.09 -10.56 6.65
C LEU A 273 28.69 -10.35 8.03
N VAL A 274 27.88 -9.93 9.00
CA VAL A 274 28.35 -9.60 10.35
C VAL A 274 28.83 -10.87 11.07
N THR A 275 28.10 -11.97 10.92
CA THR A 275 28.34 -13.22 11.67
C THR A 275 29.44 -14.08 11.07
N TYR A 276 29.45 -14.27 9.74
CA TYR A 276 30.27 -15.30 9.09
C TYR A 276 31.47 -14.78 8.32
N SER A 277 31.64 -13.45 8.16
CA SER A 277 32.87 -12.91 7.57
C SER A 277 34.08 -13.22 8.46
N THR A 278 35.14 -13.76 7.86
CA THR A 278 36.47 -13.79 8.49
C THR A 278 37.06 -12.38 8.61
N ASP A 279 38.16 -12.21 9.34
CA ASP A 279 38.82 -10.89 9.43
C ASP A 279 39.37 -10.43 8.07
N GLU A 280 39.94 -11.35 7.30
CA GLU A 280 40.36 -11.05 5.92
C GLU A 280 39.15 -10.70 5.06
N ASP A 281 38.01 -11.38 5.25
CA ASP A 281 36.77 -11.03 4.57
C ASP A 281 36.34 -9.61 4.86
N TRP A 282 36.33 -9.28 6.14
CA TRP A 282 35.88 -8.01 6.64
C TRP A 282 36.76 -6.84 6.20
N ASP A 283 38.08 -6.99 6.15
CA ASP A 283 38.99 -5.93 5.66
C ASP A 283 38.61 -5.42 4.27
N TRP A 284 38.17 -6.33 3.40
CA TRP A 284 37.66 -5.97 2.07
C TRP A 284 36.24 -5.41 2.14
N VAL A 285 35.33 -6.00 2.93
CA VAL A 285 33.95 -5.51 3.09
C VAL A 285 33.95 -4.07 3.60
N GLU A 286 34.69 -3.79 4.67
CA GLU A 286 34.82 -2.45 5.26
C GLU A 286 35.33 -1.44 4.25
N LYS A 287 36.32 -1.81 3.43
CA LYS A 287 36.83 -0.94 2.36
C LYS A 287 35.75 -0.61 1.33
N GLN A 288 34.92 -1.58 0.92
CA GLN A 288 33.81 -1.34 0.00
C GLN A 288 32.74 -0.45 0.63
N VAL A 289 32.37 -0.71 1.89
CA VAL A 289 31.36 0.04 2.63
C VAL A 289 31.80 1.50 2.82
N ARG A 290 33.05 1.75 3.20
CA ARG A 290 33.60 3.12 3.32
C ARG A 290 33.58 3.87 1.98
N GLN A 291 33.93 3.21 0.88
CA GLN A 291 33.82 3.81 -0.46
C GLN A 291 32.36 4.11 -0.84
N ALA A 292 31.42 3.25 -0.47
CA ALA A 292 30.00 3.49 -0.69
C ALA A 292 29.50 4.68 0.15
N ILE A 293 29.91 4.78 1.42
CA ILE A 293 29.64 5.92 2.31
C ILE A 293 30.06 7.25 1.67
N ASP A 294 31.25 7.31 1.07
CA ASP A 294 31.73 8.53 0.39
C ASP A 294 30.91 8.89 -0.86
N ARG A 295 30.39 7.88 -1.57
CA ARG A 295 29.54 8.06 -2.76
C ARG A 295 28.11 8.48 -2.41
N THR A 296 27.65 8.28 -1.18
CA THR A 296 26.26 8.61 -0.80
C THR A 296 25.89 10.09 -0.95
N GLY A 297 26.86 11.00 -1.09
CA GLY A 297 26.64 12.42 -1.44
C GLY A 297 26.38 12.71 -2.92
N GLN A 298 26.50 11.73 -3.82
CA GLN A 298 26.44 11.88 -5.27
C GLN A 298 25.32 10.99 -5.85
N ARG A 299 24.05 11.43 -5.70
CA ARG A 299 22.82 10.85 -6.29
C ARG A 299 22.88 9.36 -6.70
N THR A 300 22.60 8.49 -5.74
CA THR A 300 21.75 7.27 -5.84
C THR A 300 21.34 6.84 -4.43
N PHE A 301 22.19 7.13 -3.44
CA PHE A 301 21.95 6.82 -2.04
C PHE A 301 21.32 8.03 -1.33
N SER A 302 20.20 7.81 -0.66
CA SER A 302 19.60 8.79 0.23
C SER A 302 20.45 8.95 1.50
N ARG A 303 20.17 9.98 2.32
CA ARG A 303 20.74 10.12 3.67
C ARG A 303 20.65 8.82 4.48
N TRP A 304 19.54 8.09 4.33
CA TRP A 304 19.29 6.83 5.00
C TRP A 304 20.30 5.75 4.57
N GLY A 305 20.70 5.69 3.30
CA GLY A 305 21.69 4.71 2.85
C GLY A 305 23.06 4.88 3.54
N ARG A 306 23.47 6.12 3.82
CA ARG A 306 24.67 6.36 4.65
C ARG A 306 24.48 5.81 6.06
N GLU A 307 23.32 6.05 6.66
CA GLU A 307 23.02 5.62 8.02
C GLU A 307 23.04 4.09 8.13
N ALA A 308 22.46 3.39 7.15
CA ALA A 308 22.54 1.94 7.03
C ALA A 308 24.00 1.47 6.91
N LEU A 309 24.79 2.02 5.98
CA LEU A 309 26.19 1.59 5.82
C LEU A 309 27.04 1.79 7.08
N VAL A 310 26.83 2.87 7.82
CA VAL A 310 27.48 3.08 9.13
C VAL A 310 27.02 2.04 10.13
N LYS A 311 25.72 1.72 10.15
CA LYS A 311 25.16 0.66 11.01
C LYS A 311 25.82 -0.70 10.76
N LEU A 312 26.08 -1.05 9.50
CA LEU A 312 26.75 -2.32 9.16
C LEU A 312 28.14 -2.41 9.80
N LEU A 313 28.90 -1.31 9.78
CA LEU A 313 30.21 -1.24 10.42
C LEU A 313 30.10 -1.33 11.94
N THR A 314 29.13 -0.64 12.55
CA THR A 314 28.94 -0.68 14.01
C THR A 314 28.47 -2.05 14.50
N ASP A 315 27.58 -2.72 13.77
CA ASP A 315 27.10 -4.06 14.12
C ASP A 315 28.25 -5.08 14.15
N ARG A 316 29.20 -5.00 13.20
CA ARG A 316 30.42 -5.83 13.26
C ARG A 316 31.31 -5.46 14.45
N ALA A 317 31.50 -4.16 14.71
CA ALA A 317 32.33 -3.73 15.83
C ALA A 317 31.77 -4.22 17.18
N GLU A 318 30.46 -4.34 17.31
CA GLU A 318 29.78 -4.88 18.50
C GLU A 318 29.93 -6.41 18.65
N GLN A 319 30.03 -7.16 17.53
CA GLN A 319 30.22 -8.62 17.56
C GLN A 319 31.69 -9.05 17.63
N GLY A 320 32.62 -8.24 17.11
CA GLY A 320 34.04 -8.54 17.02
C GLY A 320 34.85 -8.11 18.25
N SER A 321 36.08 -8.62 18.36
CA SER A 321 37.08 -8.14 19.33
C SER A 321 38.03 -7.09 18.72
N GLY A 322 37.56 -6.36 17.70
CA GLY A 322 38.35 -5.38 16.96
C GLY A 322 38.80 -4.20 17.84
N THR A 323 39.78 -3.44 17.35
CA THR A 323 40.35 -2.30 18.10
C THR A 323 39.50 -1.03 18.01
N THR A 324 38.69 -0.87 16.97
CA THR A 324 37.84 0.30 16.75
C THR A 324 36.45 0.02 17.32
N SER A 325 35.98 0.89 18.22
CA SER A 325 34.66 0.73 18.83
C SER A 325 33.53 1.18 17.88
N SER A 326 32.31 0.68 18.13
CA SER A 326 31.11 1.15 17.42
C SER A 326 30.92 2.66 17.57
N ASP A 327 31.19 3.21 18.75
CA ASP A 327 31.12 4.63 19.05
C ASP A 327 32.10 5.46 18.18
N GLU A 328 33.34 4.98 18.03
CA GLU A 328 34.34 5.65 17.18
C GLU A 328 33.90 5.70 15.71
N LEU A 329 33.40 4.58 15.18
CA LEU A 329 32.88 4.50 13.81
C LEU A 329 31.69 5.43 13.58
N LEU A 330 30.77 5.49 14.56
CA LEU A 330 29.58 6.34 14.47
C LEU A 330 29.96 7.83 14.49
N LEU A 331 30.93 8.22 15.32
CA LEU A 331 31.41 9.60 15.40
C LEU A 331 32.20 10.02 14.16
N GLU A 332 33.00 9.10 13.59
CA GLU A 332 33.79 9.32 12.38
C GLU A 332 32.91 9.40 11.12
N LEU A 333 32.04 8.41 10.92
CA LEU A 333 31.34 8.19 9.65
C LEU A 333 29.84 8.51 9.71
N GLY A 334 29.25 8.60 10.90
CA GLY A 334 27.81 8.80 11.06
C GLY A 334 27.27 10.07 10.39
N SER A 335 26.01 10.01 9.96
CA SER A 335 25.28 11.20 9.52
C SER A 335 25.20 12.23 10.66
N PRO A 336 24.95 13.53 10.37
CA PRO A 336 24.65 14.49 11.43
C PRO A 336 23.48 14.06 12.33
N GLN A 337 22.52 13.29 11.82
CA GLN A 337 21.44 12.76 12.66
C GLN A 337 21.95 11.67 13.59
N GLN A 338 22.64 10.67 13.07
CA GLN A 338 23.21 9.60 13.89
C GLN A 338 24.08 10.15 15.03
N ARG A 339 24.97 11.10 14.73
CA ARG A 339 25.84 11.71 15.73
C ARG A 339 25.07 12.55 16.75
N ALA A 340 24.09 13.35 16.33
CA ALA A 340 23.28 14.12 17.26
C ALA A 340 22.48 13.22 18.23
N PHE A 341 21.85 12.17 17.71
CA PHE A 341 21.11 11.20 18.54
C PHE A 341 22.03 10.37 19.43
N TYR A 342 23.23 10.03 18.97
CA TYR A 342 24.25 9.41 19.81
C TYR A 342 24.61 10.29 21.01
N HIS A 343 25.00 11.55 20.77
CA HIS A 343 25.34 12.48 21.86
C HIS A 343 24.15 12.69 22.82
N LEU A 344 22.92 12.79 22.29
CA LEU A 344 21.71 12.88 23.11
C LEU A 344 21.55 11.66 24.03
N ASN A 345 21.69 10.45 23.49
CA ASN A 345 21.55 9.20 24.25
C ASN A 345 22.65 9.03 25.32
N GLN A 346 23.83 9.62 25.09
CA GLN A 346 24.92 9.65 26.07
C GLN A 346 24.75 10.77 27.12
N GLY A 347 23.70 11.61 27.02
CA GLY A 347 23.49 12.77 27.90
C GLY A 347 24.36 13.98 27.57
N ASN A 348 25.11 13.95 26.46
CA ASN A 348 25.96 15.03 25.98
C ASN A 348 25.13 16.03 25.16
N TYR A 349 24.19 16.71 25.80
CA TYR A 349 23.19 17.55 25.11
C TYR A 349 23.79 18.75 24.36
N GLU A 350 24.92 19.30 24.82
CA GLU A 350 25.59 20.43 24.18
C GLU A 350 26.03 20.08 22.75
N ASP A 351 26.76 18.97 22.59
CA ASP A 351 27.21 18.47 21.29
C ASP A 351 26.01 18.08 20.41
N ALA A 352 25.02 17.40 20.99
CA ALA A 352 23.81 16.99 20.30
C ALA A 352 23.08 18.19 19.68
N LEU A 353 22.87 19.25 20.47
CA LEU A 353 22.23 20.49 20.03
C LEU A 353 23.09 21.26 19.03
N ALA A 354 24.41 21.30 19.20
CA ALA A 354 25.32 21.97 18.25
C ALA A 354 25.23 21.35 16.85
N ILE A 355 25.17 20.02 16.78
CA ILE A 355 24.98 19.29 15.50
C ILE A 355 23.57 19.56 14.95
N ALA A 356 22.53 19.44 15.77
CA ALA A 356 21.14 19.64 15.36
C ALA A 356 20.90 21.05 14.79
N ARG A 357 21.34 22.10 15.49
CA ARG A 357 21.24 23.50 15.04
C ARG A 357 21.93 23.75 13.71
N SER A 358 23.06 23.07 13.48
CA SER A 358 23.87 23.24 12.27
C SER A 358 23.30 22.50 11.06
N HIS A 359 22.62 21.36 11.28
CA HIS A 359 22.28 20.43 10.19
C HIS A 359 20.78 20.16 10.00
N PHE A 360 19.91 20.45 10.98
CA PHE A 360 18.49 20.06 10.91
C PHE A 360 17.58 21.18 10.40
N LYS A 361 18.07 22.41 10.26
CA LYS A 361 17.28 23.62 10.01
C LYS A 361 16.23 23.51 8.90
N GLU A 362 16.55 22.80 7.82
CA GLU A 362 15.67 22.64 6.65
C GLU A 362 14.90 21.31 6.65
N LEU A 363 14.85 20.61 7.79
CA LEU A 363 14.25 19.27 7.92
C LEU A 363 13.23 19.24 9.07
N PRO A 364 12.01 19.77 8.88
CA PRO A 364 11.04 19.94 9.97
C PRO A 364 10.67 18.66 10.71
N GLY A 365 10.59 17.53 9.99
CA GLY A 365 10.32 16.24 10.61
C GLY A 365 11.43 15.81 11.57
N LEU A 366 12.69 16.03 11.20
CA LEU A 366 13.85 15.67 12.02
C LEU A 366 14.01 16.60 13.23
N VAL A 367 13.73 17.89 13.07
CA VAL A 367 13.69 18.86 14.18
C VAL A 367 12.68 18.40 15.25
N ILE A 368 11.48 18.03 14.83
CA ILE A 368 10.43 17.54 15.73
C ILE A 368 10.86 16.22 16.41
N GLN A 369 11.36 15.25 15.64
CA GLN A 369 11.84 13.98 16.19
C GLN A 369 12.95 14.19 17.23
N PHE A 370 13.88 15.10 16.98
CA PHE A 370 14.96 15.40 17.92
C PHE A 370 14.46 16.11 19.18
N ALA A 371 13.50 17.04 19.05
CA ALA A 371 12.87 17.68 20.20
C ALA A 371 12.08 16.66 21.06
N ASP A 372 11.34 15.76 20.44
CA ASP A 372 10.64 14.67 21.13
C ASP A 372 11.63 13.76 21.88
N ALA A 373 12.78 13.44 21.28
CA ALA A 373 13.82 12.66 21.92
C ALA A 373 14.42 13.37 23.14
N LEU A 374 14.62 14.70 23.08
CA LEU A 374 15.07 15.48 24.23
C LEU A 374 14.04 15.43 25.37
N VAL A 375 12.73 15.52 25.07
CA VAL A 375 11.66 15.38 26.07
C VAL A 375 11.68 13.98 26.70
N GLN A 376 11.84 12.93 25.89
CA GLN A 376 11.94 11.55 26.38
C GLN A 376 13.17 11.33 27.28
N ALA A 377 14.29 11.99 26.96
CA ALA A 377 15.50 12.02 27.78
C ALA A 377 15.40 12.92 29.04
N GLN A 378 14.21 13.47 29.33
CA GLN A 378 13.96 14.40 30.44
C GLN A 378 14.72 15.74 30.33
N ALA A 379 15.27 16.07 29.16
CA ALA A 379 15.90 17.35 28.83
C ALA A 379 14.86 18.36 28.30
N THR A 380 13.74 18.49 29.02
CA THR A 380 12.54 19.22 28.61
C THR A 380 12.79 20.71 28.32
N ASP A 381 13.60 21.38 29.14
CA ASP A 381 13.92 22.80 28.95
C ASP A 381 14.74 23.03 27.68
N LEU A 382 15.69 22.13 27.39
CA LEU A 382 16.51 22.17 26.17
C LEU A 382 15.66 21.88 24.92
N ALA A 383 14.71 20.96 25.01
CA ALA A 383 13.76 20.69 23.93
C ALA A 383 12.94 21.94 23.59
N LEU A 384 12.45 22.63 24.62
CA LEU A 384 11.68 23.86 24.45
C LEU A 384 12.51 24.98 23.82
N GLU A 385 13.72 25.22 24.35
CA GLU A 385 14.65 26.22 23.81
C GLU A 385 14.95 25.95 22.33
N PHE A 386 15.32 24.71 22.00
CA PHE A 386 15.62 24.28 20.63
C PHE A 386 14.43 24.50 19.69
N MET A 387 13.21 24.15 20.12
CA MET A 387 12.01 24.32 19.31
C MET A 387 11.62 25.80 19.13
N GLN A 388 11.82 26.63 20.15
CA GLN A 388 11.60 28.08 20.03
C GLN A 388 12.58 28.72 19.05
N GLU A 389 13.87 28.34 19.11
CA GLU A 389 14.89 28.78 18.15
C GLU A 389 14.53 28.37 16.71
N CYS A 390 14.07 27.14 16.51
CA CYS A 390 13.69 26.65 15.18
C CYS A 390 12.43 27.34 14.62
N ASN A 391 11.56 27.87 15.49
CA ASN A 391 10.28 28.46 15.10
C ASN A 391 10.36 29.93 14.63
N GLU A 392 11.55 30.44 14.27
CA GLU A 392 11.73 31.80 13.73
C GLU A 392 10.81 32.12 12.53
N LYS A 393 10.55 31.13 11.66
CA LYS A 393 9.67 31.27 10.49
C LYS A 393 8.20 30.98 10.77
N LYS A 394 7.81 30.72 12.04
CA LYS A 394 6.45 30.33 12.45
C LYS A 394 5.87 29.17 11.62
N HIS A 395 6.67 28.13 11.39
CA HIS A 395 6.19 26.96 10.64
C HIS A 395 5.10 26.25 11.45
N TYR A 396 3.98 25.92 10.82
CA TYR A 396 2.80 25.42 11.55
C TYR A 396 3.10 24.16 12.37
N SER A 397 3.98 23.28 11.89
CA SER A 397 4.32 22.03 12.59
C SER A 397 5.09 22.27 13.90
N TYR A 398 5.95 23.29 13.94
CA TYR A 398 6.64 23.69 15.15
C TYR A 398 5.68 24.36 16.13
N GLN A 399 4.76 25.17 15.61
CA GLN A 399 3.71 25.78 16.42
C GLN A 399 2.76 24.73 17.01
N GLU A 400 2.42 23.69 16.25
CA GLU A 400 1.63 22.55 16.71
C GLU A 400 2.35 21.78 17.82
N TRP A 401 3.65 21.51 17.64
CA TRP A 401 4.49 20.89 18.67
C TRP A 401 4.54 21.72 19.95
N LEU A 402 4.85 23.02 19.86
CA LEU A 402 4.91 23.93 21.01
C LEU A 402 3.57 24.00 21.75
N THR A 403 2.46 24.03 21.02
CA THR A 403 1.12 24.07 21.62
C THR A 403 0.83 22.78 22.39
N ASN A 404 1.16 21.61 21.84
CA ASN A 404 1.02 20.33 22.53
C ASN A 404 1.95 20.19 23.73
N PHE A 405 3.18 20.71 23.60
CA PHE A 405 4.14 20.75 24.70
C PHE A 405 3.59 21.56 25.87
N TYR A 406 3.12 22.79 25.64
CA TYR A 406 2.57 23.65 26.70
C TYR A 406 1.26 23.10 27.28
N LYS A 407 0.47 22.36 26.51
CA LYS A 407 -0.72 21.68 27.02
C LYS A 407 -0.39 20.65 28.10
N THR A 408 0.76 19.99 27.99
CA THR A 408 1.17 18.89 28.87
C THR A 408 2.11 19.35 29.98
N HIS A 409 3.01 20.29 29.66
CA HIS A 409 4.13 20.67 30.53
C HIS A 409 4.13 22.15 30.94
N GLY A 410 3.34 22.98 30.26
CA GLY A 410 3.33 24.43 30.48
C GLY A 410 2.20 24.89 31.40
N PRO A 411 2.32 26.12 31.97
CA PRO A 411 1.19 26.79 32.59
C PRO A 411 0.12 27.14 31.54
N PRO A 412 -1.17 27.23 31.95
CA PRO A 412 -2.28 27.51 31.04
C PRO A 412 -2.09 28.74 30.15
N GLU A 413 -1.41 29.78 30.64
CA GLU A 413 -1.14 31.02 29.91
C GLU A 413 -0.25 30.79 28.66
N GLN A 414 0.75 29.90 28.76
CA GLN A 414 1.63 29.57 27.64
C GLN A 414 0.90 28.74 26.59
N PHE A 415 0.07 27.79 27.02
CA PHE A 415 -0.80 27.04 26.12
C PHE A 415 -1.73 27.98 25.35
N VAL A 416 -2.41 28.89 26.05
CA VAL A 416 -3.32 29.87 25.45
C VAL A 416 -2.61 30.74 24.41
N ALA A 417 -1.43 31.27 24.73
CA ALA A 417 -0.64 32.06 23.79
C ALA A 417 -0.23 31.25 22.54
N ALA A 418 0.24 30.02 22.72
CA ALA A 418 0.65 29.17 21.62
C ALA A 418 -0.53 28.71 20.73
N GLN A 419 -1.66 28.38 21.35
CA GLN A 419 -2.88 27.97 20.64
C GLN A 419 -3.46 29.10 19.79
N VAL A 420 -3.37 30.35 20.25
CA VAL A 420 -3.74 31.54 19.46
C VAL A 420 -2.90 31.63 18.18
N GLU A 421 -1.58 31.53 18.29
CA GLU A 421 -0.70 31.58 17.11
C GLU A 421 -0.91 30.37 16.18
N LEU A 422 -1.18 29.18 16.73
CA LEU A 422 -1.53 27.99 15.94
C LEU A 422 -2.81 28.21 15.13
N LEU A 423 -3.87 28.75 15.74
CA LEU A 423 -5.14 29.01 15.06
C LEU A 423 -5.02 30.07 13.96
N LYS A 424 -4.11 31.03 14.12
CA LYS A 424 -3.80 32.02 13.07
C LYS A 424 -3.05 31.43 11.88
N ALA A 425 -2.28 30.36 12.09
CA ALA A 425 -1.52 29.68 11.03
C ALA A 425 -2.36 28.58 10.37
N ARG A 426 -3.06 27.78 11.17
CA ARG A 426 -3.89 26.64 10.75
C ARG A 426 -5.08 26.50 11.69
N PHE A 427 -6.17 27.17 11.34
CA PHE A 427 -7.39 27.12 12.14
C PHE A 427 -7.96 25.69 12.24
N SER A 428 -8.42 25.32 13.43
CA SER A 428 -9.25 24.15 13.65
C SER A 428 -10.33 24.46 14.69
N LEU A 429 -11.54 23.94 14.48
CA LEU A 429 -12.66 24.16 15.40
C LEU A 429 -12.37 23.58 16.79
N ARG A 430 -11.73 22.40 16.84
CA ARG A 430 -11.29 21.78 18.09
C ARG A 430 -10.29 22.68 18.84
N GLY A 431 -9.28 23.20 18.14
CA GLY A 431 -8.30 24.10 18.76
C GLY A 431 -8.93 25.40 19.29
N TYR A 432 -9.96 25.92 18.61
CA TYR A 432 -10.73 27.07 19.09
C TYR A 432 -11.50 26.77 20.38
N GLN A 433 -12.15 25.60 20.47
CA GLN A 433 -12.84 25.16 21.68
C GLN A 433 -11.86 24.89 22.84
N GLU A 434 -10.69 24.32 22.55
CA GLU A 434 -9.63 24.12 23.55
C GLU A 434 -9.07 25.46 24.04
N LEU A 435 -8.88 26.44 23.15
CA LEU A 435 -8.52 27.81 23.51
C LEU A 435 -9.56 28.43 24.44
N GLN A 436 -10.86 28.31 24.10
CA GLN A 436 -11.95 28.84 24.92
C GLN A 436 -11.93 28.25 26.33
N ALA A 437 -11.89 26.92 26.44
CA ALA A 437 -11.94 26.22 27.71
C ALA A 437 -10.80 26.60 28.67
N GLN A 438 -9.61 26.91 28.12
CA GLN A 438 -8.43 27.30 28.92
C GLN A 438 -8.36 28.82 29.17
N ALA A 439 -8.82 29.65 28.23
CA ALA A 439 -8.79 31.10 28.37
C ALA A 439 -9.93 31.68 29.23
N GLU A 440 -11.04 30.95 29.38
CA GLU A 440 -12.18 31.36 30.22
C GLU A 440 -11.81 31.47 31.71
N PRO A 441 -11.21 30.46 32.36
CA PRO A 441 -10.76 30.55 33.76
C PRO A 441 -9.74 31.67 34.01
N LEU A 442 -8.95 32.03 32.99
CA LEU A 442 -7.95 33.10 33.04
C LEU A 442 -8.55 34.51 32.84
N GLY A 443 -9.84 34.62 32.49
CA GLY A 443 -10.49 35.90 32.19
C GLY A 443 -10.02 36.55 30.89
N GLN A 444 -9.29 35.84 30.04
CA GLN A 444 -8.68 36.36 28.82
C GLN A 444 -9.52 36.11 27.56
N TRP A 445 -10.49 35.19 27.64
CA TRP A 445 -11.27 34.72 26.48
C TRP A 445 -11.87 35.83 25.63
N LYS A 446 -12.57 36.79 26.25
CA LYS A 446 -13.27 37.85 25.52
C LYS A 446 -12.33 38.68 24.63
N MET A 447 -11.16 39.04 25.17
CA MET A 447 -10.15 39.81 24.45
C MET A 447 -9.50 38.97 23.34
N LEU A 448 -9.08 37.75 23.67
CA LEU A 448 -8.40 36.85 22.72
C LEU A 448 -9.30 36.44 21.56
N ARG A 449 -10.57 36.12 21.83
CA ARG A 449 -11.58 35.84 20.79
C ARG A 449 -11.69 37.01 19.82
N GLN A 450 -11.81 38.24 20.32
CA GLN A 450 -11.96 39.43 19.48
C GLN A 450 -10.70 39.67 18.61
N GLN A 451 -9.51 39.49 19.19
CA GLN A 451 -8.26 39.61 18.45
C GLN A 451 -8.13 38.53 17.37
N LEU A 452 -8.42 37.27 17.70
CA LEU A 452 -8.35 36.16 16.75
C LEU A 452 -9.32 36.35 15.58
N ILE A 453 -10.57 36.76 15.84
CA ILE A 453 -11.53 37.05 14.78
C ILE A 453 -11.05 38.19 13.88
N THR A 454 -10.48 39.26 14.46
CA THR A 454 -9.89 40.37 13.69
C THR A 454 -8.76 39.87 12.78
N ASP A 455 -7.81 39.11 13.32
CA ASP A 455 -6.67 38.57 12.57
C ASP A 455 -7.11 37.62 11.44
N LEU A 456 -8.09 36.76 11.72
CA LEU A 456 -8.66 35.84 10.71
C LEU A 456 -9.40 36.60 9.60
N ASN A 457 -10.07 37.70 9.94
CA ASN A 457 -10.77 38.56 8.99
C ASN A 457 -9.81 39.33 8.09
N GLU A 458 -8.73 39.90 8.66
CA GLU A 458 -7.69 40.59 7.89
C GLU A 458 -6.99 39.66 6.88
N LYS A 459 -6.77 38.39 7.25
CA LYS A 459 -6.21 37.36 6.37
C LYS A 459 -7.24 36.69 5.46
N ASN A 460 -8.51 37.10 5.50
CA ASN A 460 -9.61 36.53 4.73
C ASN A 460 -9.78 35.01 4.90
N HIS A 461 -9.60 34.49 6.12
CA HIS A 461 -9.83 33.08 6.47
C HIS A 461 -11.32 32.78 6.65
N LEU A 462 -12.11 32.97 5.59
CA LEU A 462 -13.57 32.88 5.62
C LEU A 462 -14.13 31.55 6.14
N ASN A 463 -13.46 30.43 5.85
CA ASN A 463 -13.89 29.12 6.39
C ASN A 463 -13.79 29.05 7.92
N ALA A 464 -12.71 29.59 8.49
CA ALA A 464 -12.51 29.64 9.93
C ALA A 464 -13.55 30.55 10.61
N LEU A 465 -13.77 31.74 10.02
CA LEU A 465 -14.77 32.69 10.52
C LEU A 465 -16.19 32.12 10.46
N LEU A 466 -16.51 31.38 9.39
CA LEU A 466 -17.78 30.67 9.27
C LEU A 466 -17.93 29.60 10.36
N ASP A 467 -16.90 28.78 10.58
CA ASP A 467 -16.93 27.74 11.61
C ASP A 467 -17.09 28.34 13.03
N ILE A 468 -16.45 29.48 13.32
CA ILE A 468 -16.64 30.23 14.58
C ILE A 468 -18.08 30.72 14.69
N ALA A 469 -18.60 31.41 13.66
CA ALA A 469 -19.94 31.97 13.68
C ALA A 469 -21.02 30.88 13.86
N LEU A 470 -20.82 29.70 13.24
CA LEU A 470 -21.72 28.55 13.43
C LEU A 470 -21.65 27.97 14.84
N LEU A 471 -20.44 27.83 15.41
CA LEU A 471 -20.27 27.33 16.77
C LEU A 471 -20.95 28.25 17.79
N GLU A 472 -20.82 29.55 17.59
CA GLU A 472 -21.32 30.58 18.50
C GLU A 472 -22.74 31.02 18.20
N GLN A 473 -23.37 30.42 17.19
CA GLN A 473 -24.74 30.67 16.78
C GLN A 473 -24.99 32.13 16.33
N ASP A 474 -23.96 32.79 15.79
CA ASP A 474 -24.09 34.09 15.12
C ASP A 474 -24.50 33.87 13.67
N TRP A 475 -25.81 33.71 13.46
CA TRP A 475 -26.39 33.39 12.17
C TRP A 475 -26.18 34.49 11.12
N ASP A 476 -26.18 35.77 11.54
CA ASP A 476 -25.96 36.90 10.62
C ASP A 476 -24.53 36.88 10.07
N LEU A 477 -23.53 36.66 10.92
CA LEU A 477 -22.15 36.50 10.48
C LEU A 477 -21.96 35.24 9.64
N ALA A 478 -22.52 34.10 10.04
CA ALA A 478 -22.40 32.86 9.30
C ALA A 478 -22.92 33.01 7.85
N LEU A 479 -24.08 33.63 7.67
CA LEU A 479 -24.67 33.89 6.35
C LEU A 479 -23.86 34.91 5.55
N ASN A 480 -23.31 35.94 6.21
CA ASN A 480 -22.45 36.91 5.55
C ASN A 480 -21.16 36.26 5.02
N TYR A 481 -20.48 35.45 5.84
CA TYR A 481 -19.27 34.75 5.43
C TYR A 481 -19.56 33.72 4.33
N LEU A 482 -20.67 32.98 4.43
CA LEU A 482 -21.10 32.04 3.37
C LEU A 482 -21.27 32.73 2.01
N LYS A 483 -21.80 33.95 1.98
CA LYS A 483 -21.96 34.73 0.72
C LYS A 483 -20.62 35.12 0.10
N GLN A 484 -19.58 35.28 0.91
CA GLN A 484 -18.24 35.69 0.46
C GLN A 484 -17.40 34.50 -0.03
N LEU A 485 -17.77 33.26 0.32
CA LEU A 485 -17.07 32.05 -0.12
C LEU A 485 -17.18 31.83 -1.63
N ARG A 486 -16.02 31.63 -2.27
CA ARG A 486 -15.89 31.33 -3.71
C ARG A 486 -15.73 29.84 -4.01
N PHE A 487 -15.01 29.13 -3.16
CA PHE A 487 -14.67 27.71 -3.34
C PHE A 487 -15.43 26.85 -2.32
N ASN A 488 -15.79 25.62 -2.71
CA ASN A 488 -16.51 24.65 -1.86
C ASN A 488 -17.78 25.20 -1.20
N LYS A 489 -18.37 26.27 -1.76
CA LYS A 489 -19.53 26.97 -1.19
C LYS A 489 -20.67 26.01 -0.87
N TRP A 490 -20.95 25.05 -1.75
CA TRP A 490 -22.07 24.12 -1.58
C TRP A 490 -21.96 23.24 -0.32
N ALA A 491 -20.76 22.74 0.00
CA ALA A 491 -20.55 21.94 1.20
C ALA A 491 -20.76 22.78 2.47
N HIS A 492 -20.28 24.02 2.47
CA HIS A 492 -20.52 24.97 3.58
C HIS A 492 -21.97 25.41 3.65
N GLN A 493 -22.64 25.60 2.51
CA GLN A 493 -24.02 26.02 2.43
C GLN A 493 -24.99 24.99 3.02
N GLU A 494 -24.75 23.70 2.78
CA GLU A 494 -25.54 22.64 3.42
C GLU A 494 -25.38 22.67 4.94
N ARG A 495 -24.14 22.76 5.44
CA ARG A 495 -23.87 22.87 6.89
C ARG A 495 -24.56 24.08 7.52
N VAL A 496 -24.53 25.24 6.86
CA VAL A 496 -25.21 26.47 7.33
C VAL A 496 -26.72 26.30 7.29
N ALA A 497 -27.28 25.74 6.21
CA ALA A 497 -28.71 25.49 6.09
C ALA A 497 -29.23 24.59 7.22
N GLN A 498 -28.49 23.53 7.55
CA GLN A 498 -28.78 22.62 8.66
C GLN A 498 -28.71 23.33 10.02
N ALA A 499 -27.69 24.17 10.25
CA ALA A 499 -27.52 24.87 11.52
C ALA A 499 -28.65 25.86 11.83
N VAL A 500 -29.16 26.56 10.81
CA VAL A 500 -30.18 27.62 10.99
C VAL A 500 -31.63 27.13 10.88
N GLU A 501 -31.88 25.82 10.70
CA GLU A 501 -33.22 25.25 10.54
C GLU A 501 -34.17 25.56 11.72
N THR A 502 -33.61 25.65 12.92
CA THR A 502 -34.39 25.85 14.15
C THR A 502 -34.80 27.30 14.29
N ASP A 503 -33.84 28.22 14.18
CA ASP A 503 -34.03 29.64 14.49
C ASP A 503 -34.45 30.47 13.28
N ARG A 504 -33.99 30.11 12.07
CA ARG A 504 -34.25 30.83 10.81
C ARG A 504 -34.70 29.89 9.68
N PRO A 505 -35.85 29.20 9.84
CA PRO A 505 -36.32 28.19 8.89
C PRO A 505 -36.54 28.73 7.47
N GLN A 506 -36.90 30.01 7.30
CA GLN A 506 -37.07 30.62 5.96
C GLN A 506 -35.73 30.76 5.21
N GLU A 507 -34.66 31.13 5.92
CA GLU A 507 -33.33 31.22 5.33
C GLU A 507 -32.76 29.84 5.02
N ALA A 508 -32.95 28.86 5.92
CA ALA A 508 -32.60 27.47 5.65
C ALA A 508 -33.29 26.94 4.37
N ILE A 509 -34.59 27.23 4.20
CA ILE A 509 -35.33 26.88 2.99
C ILE A 509 -34.68 27.50 1.74
N ALA A 510 -34.34 28.80 1.77
CA ALA A 510 -33.70 29.47 0.64
C ALA A 510 -32.34 28.84 0.28
N LEU A 511 -31.51 28.53 1.28
CA LEU A 511 -30.22 27.87 1.06
C LEU A 511 -30.38 26.46 0.47
N TYR A 512 -31.36 25.69 0.93
CA TYR A 512 -31.66 24.38 0.34
C TYR A 512 -32.19 24.50 -1.09
N GLN A 513 -33.00 25.51 -1.41
CA GLN A 513 -33.49 25.73 -2.78
C GLN A 513 -32.34 25.96 -3.76
N GLU A 514 -31.34 26.76 -3.37
CA GLU A 514 -30.13 26.96 -4.17
C GLU A 514 -29.33 25.66 -4.36
N LEU A 515 -29.20 24.84 -3.30
CA LEU A 515 -28.52 23.53 -3.38
C LEU A 515 -29.26 22.54 -4.31
N VAL A 516 -30.59 22.55 -4.29
CA VAL A 516 -31.43 21.74 -5.17
C VAL A 516 -31.16 22.11 -6.64
N GLU A 517 -31.19 23.40 -6.97
CA GLU A 517 -30.95 23.87 -8.33
C GLU A 517 -29.52 23.53 -8.80
N ALA A 518 -28.52 23.72 -7.92
CA ALA A 518 -27.13 23.37 -8.21
C ALA A 518 -26.94 21.86 -8.47
N ALA A 519 -27.54 21.01 -7.64
CA ALA A 519 -27.47 19.56 -7.80
C ALA A 519 -28.16 19.11 -9.11
N ILE A 520 -29.31 19.69 -9.46
CA ILE A 520 -29.98 19.38 -10.73
C ILE A 520 -29.12 19.80 -11.92
N ALA A 521 -28.48 20.98 -11.85
CA ALA A 521 -27.63 21.51 -12.91
C ALA A 521 -26.40 20.62 -13.21
N GLN A 522 -25.80 19.98 -12.19
CA GLN A 522 -24.67 19.06 -12.38
C GLN A 522 -25.04 17.77 -13.11
N ARG A 523 -26.32 17.39 -13.12
CA ARG A 523 -26.86 16.17 -13.73
C ARG A 523 -26.32 14.87 -13.12
N GLY A 524 -26.96 13.76 -13.44
CA GLY A 524 -26.60 12.42 -12.94
C GLY A 524 -27.45 11.98 -11.74
N ARG A 525 -27.66 10.66 -11.61
CA ARG A 525 -28.57 10.11 -10.60
C ARG A 525 -28.15 10.45 -9.17
N ASP A 526 -26.86 10.53 -8.89
CA ASP A 526 -26.35 10.85 -7.55
C ASP A 526 -26.68 12.27 -7.13
N ASN A 527 -26.56 13.21 -8.06
CA ASN A 527 -26.92 14.61 -7.83
C ASN A 527 -28.44 14.77 -7.72
N TYR A 528 -29.24 14.01 -8.48
CA TYR A 528 -30.70 14.01 -8.32
C TYR A 528 -31.14 13.44 -6.97
N ARG A 529 -30.44 12.42 -6.44
CA ARG A 529 -30.67 11.91 -5.09
C ARG A 529 -30.35 12.97 -4.02
N GLN A 530 -29.28 13.76 -4.20
CA GLN A 530 -28.98 14.89 -3.32
C GLN A 530 -30.07 15.97 -3.37
N ALA A 531 -30.53 16.35 -4.57
CA ALA A 531 -31.63 17.30 -4.75
C ALA A 531 -32.91 16.84 -4.03
N ALA A 532 -33.27 15.55 -4.16
CA ALA A 532 -34.43 14.99 -3.47
C ALA A 532 -34.30 15.05 -1.94
N ARG A 533 -33.09 14.83 -1.39
CA ARG A 533 -32.83 14.98 0.06
C ARG A 533 -33.05 16.41 0.54
N HIS A 534 -32.52 17.41 -0.17
CA HIS A 534 -32.73 18.81 0.18
C HIS A 534 -34.21 19.22 0.04
N LEU A 535 -34.92 18.74 -0.99
CA LEU A 535 -36.36 18.97 -1.13
C LEU A 535 -37.17 18.38 0.03
N LYS A 536 -36.78 17.22 0.58
CA LYS A 536 -37.38 16.68 1.80
C LYS A 536 -37.14 17.58 3.01
N ALA A 537 -35.94 18.16 3.14
CA ALA A 537 -35.66 19.13 4.19
C ALA A 537 -36.56 20.37 4.06
N ILE A 538 -36.71 20.91 2.84
CA ILE A 538 -37.64 22.01 2.56
C ILE A 538 -39.08 21.63 2.92
N GLN A 539 -39.57 20.45 2.49
CA GLN A 539 -40.93 19.98 2.81
C GLN A 539 -41.21 19.98 4.33
N ARG A 540 -40.26 19.45 5.11
CA ARG A 540 -40.33 19.39 6.57
C ARG A 540 -40.35 20.79 7.20
N LEU A 541 -39.47 21.68 6.75
CA LEU A 541 -39.38 23.05 7.26
C LEU A 541 -40.62 23.87 6.89
N SER A 542 -41.10 23.77 5.65
CA SER A 542 -42.34 24.40 5.18
C SER A 542 -43.54 23.99 6.02
N LYS A 543 -43.64 22.71 6.40
CA LYS A 543 -44.68 22.23 7.33
C LYS A 543 -44.53 22.86 8.72
N LYS A 544 -43.30 22.95 9.25
CA LYS A 544 -43.01 23.57 10.56
C LYS A 544 -43.46 25.03 10.61
N ILE A 545 -43.28 25.78 9.51
CA ILE A 545 -43.65 27.21 9.42
C ILE A 545 -45.03 27.46 8.80
N LYS A 546 -45.84 26.41 8.57
CA LYS A 546 -47.20 26.48 7.98
C LYS A 546 -47.25 27.14 6.59
N ARG A 547 -46.27 26.80 5.74
CA ARG A 547 -46.12 27.26 4.34
C ARG A 547 -46.04 26.10 3.36
N GLU A 548 -46.87 25.08 3.54
CA GLU A 548 -46.91 23.90 2.65
C GLU A 548 -47.37 24.24 1.23
N ALA A 549 -48.16 25.31 1.07
CA ALA A 549 -48.59 25.81 -0.23
C ALA A 549 -47.39 26.30 -1.06
N ASP A 550 -46.48 27.06 -0.46
CA ASP A 550 -45.27 27.57 -1.11
C ASP A 550 -44.38 26.41 -1.59
N PHE A 551 -44.24 25.36 -0.78
CA PHE A 551 -43.50 24.15 -1.16
C PHE A 551 -44.14 23.42 -2.34
N SER A 552 -45.47 23.26 -2.31
CA SER A 552 -46.23 22.61 -3.38
C SER A 552 -46.10 23.36 -4.70
N GLN A 553 -46.09 24.70 -4.65
CA GLN A 553 -45.85 25.54 -5.82
C GLN A 553 -44.40 25.40 -6.33
N PHE A 554 -43.42 25.43 -5.43
CA PHE A 554 -42.01 25.30 -5.77
C PHE A 554 -41.70 23.97 -6.48
N ILE A 555 -42.19 22.84 -5.95
CA ILE A 555 -41.94 21.53 -6.55
C ILE A 555 -42.62 21.37 -7.91
N GLN A 556 -43.82 21.91 -8.06
CA GLN A 556 -44.53 21.91 -9.34
C GLN A 556 -43.75 22.68 -10.40
N GLN A 557 -43.27 23.89 -10.08
CA GLN A 557 -42.43 24.69 -10.97
C GLN A 557 -41.12 23.98 -11.33
N LEU A 558 -40.50 23.31 -10.36
CA LEU A 558 -39.25 22.58 -10.55
C LEU A 558 -39.44 21.37 -11.48
N ARG A 559 -40.53 20.61 -11.32
CA ARG A 559 -40.94 19.52 -12.24
C ARG A 559 -41.24 20.06 -13.63
N ASP A 560 -41.88 21.22 -13.72
CA ASP A 560 -42.28 21.82 -14.99
C ASP A 560 -41.08 22.34 -15.81
N ARG A 561 -40.07 22.92 -15.15
CA ARG A 561 -38.83 23.38 -15.81
C ARG A 561 -37.95 22.21 -16.27
N ASN A 562 -37.97 21.11 -15.52
CA ASN A 562 -37.12 19.94 -15.77
C ASN A 562 -37.87 18.77 -16.43
N LYS A 563 -38.90 19.05 -17.24
CA LYS A 563 -39.79 18.04 -17.86
C LYS A 563 -39.07 16.95 -18.65
N THR A 564 -37.92 17.26 -19.24
CA THR A 564 -37.12 16.35 -20.07
C THR A 564 -36.21 15.44 -19.26
N LEU A 565 -35.96 15.74 -17.98
CA LEU A 565 -35.05 14.98 -17.12
C LEU A 565 -35.78 13.79 -16.46
N ARG A 566 -35.96 12.69 -17.21
CA ARG A 566 -36.67 11.49 -16.71
C ARG A 566 -36.06 10.92 -15.43
N ALA A 567 -34.73 10.82 -15.36
CA ALA A 567 -34.04 10.29 -14.18
C ALA A 567 -34.26 11.16 -12.92
N LEU A 568 -34.36 12.48 -13.07
CA LEU A 568 -34.71 13.36 -11.94
C LEU A 568 -36.13 13.05 -11.44
N LYS A 569 -37.11 12.93 -12.35
CA LYS A 569 -38.50 12.59 -11.96
C LYS A 569 -38.58 11.28 -11.21
N GLU A 570 -37.88 10.25 -11.69
CA GLU A 570 -37.82 8.95 -11.01
C GLU A 570 -37.29 9.07 -9.58
N GLU A 571 -36.23 9.86 -9.34
CA GLU A 571 -35.70 10.06 -7.99
C GLU A 571 -36.61 10.91 -7.10
N LEU A 572 -37.32 11.91 -7.65
CA LEU A 572 -38.34 12.66 -6.91
C LEU A 572 -39.54 11.79 -6.53
N ASP A 573 -40.05 10.99 -7.47
CA ASP A 573 -41.18 10.07 -7.24
C ASP A 573 -40.82 9.04 -6.15
N LYS A 574 -39.59 8.47 -6.21
CA LYS A 574 -39.07 7.57 -5.16
C LYS A 574 -39.00 8.23 -3.79
N ALA A 575 -38.69 9.53 -3.73
CA ALA A 575 -38.64 10.30 -2.50
C ALA A 575 -40.04 10.73 -2.01
N GLY A 576 -41.13 10.40 -2.72
CA GLY A 576 -42.49 10.81 -2.38
C GLY A 576 -42.64 12.33 -2.37
N LEU A 577 -42.10 12.97 -3.40
CA LEU A 577 -42.01 14.42 -3.57
C LEU A 577 -42.83 14.87 -4.78
#